data_AF-A0A834L6S9-F1
#
_entry.id   AF-A0A834L6S9-F1
#
_cell.length_a   1.000
_cell.length_b   1.000
_cell.length_c   1.000
_cell.angle_alpha   90.00
_cell.angle_beta   90.00
_cell.angle_gamma   90.00
#
_symmetry.space_group_name_H-M   'P 1'
#
loop_
_entity.id
_entity.type
_entity.pdbx_description
1 polymer ?
#
loop_
_entity_poly.entity_id
_entity_poly.type
_entity_poly.pdbx_seq_one_letter_code
_entity_poly.pdbx_strand_id
1 'polypeptide(L)'
;MVKLTNLSTVAILLVAIMAIAMKAGVTSAGPSPKEVLSDSYYETCKSKVGKACGITIVSEMFFRNATTDASCCRKMLTMGKNCHANMLGKILNVSPFKENKALALQRSRAILARCSSLKK
;
A
#
# COMPACT_ATOMS: atom_id res chain seq x y z
N MET A 1 -3.03 31.67 37.51
CA MET A 1 -3.40 30.50 38.34
C MET A 1 -4.57 29.81 37.64
N VAL A 2 -4.35 28.65 37.02
CA VAL A 2 -5.39 27.89 36.31
C VAL A 2 -6.30 27.25 37.35
N LYS A 3 -7.59 27.64 37.37
CA LYS A 3 -8.61 27.01 38.22
C LYS A 3 -8.77 25.55 37.78
N LEU A 4 -8.61 24.60 38.69
CA LEU A 4 -8.98 23.19 38.49
C LEU A 4 -10.47 23.11 38.15
N THR A 5 -10.79 22.95 36.87
CA THR A 5 -12.16 22.76 36.39
C THR A 5 -12.52 21.27 36.40
N ASN A 6 -13.65 20.97 37.05
CA ASN A 6 -14.23 19.65 37.35
C ASN A 6 -14.02 18.56 36.28
N LEU A 7 -13.82 17.31 36.73
CA LEU A 7 -13.66 16.10 35.90
C LEU A 7 -14.75 15.94 34.81
N SER A 8 -15.97 16.39 35.10
CA SER A 8 -17.08 16.40 34.14
C SER A 8 -16.83 17.30 32.92
N THR A 9 -16.09 18.40 33.06
CA THR A 9 -15.80 19.33 31.94
C THR A 9 -14.72 18.79 31.00
N VAL A 10 -13.73 18.06 31.54
CA VAL A 10 -12.70 17.38 30.74
C VAL A 10 -13.31 16.23 29.92
N ALA A 11 -14.25 15.48 30.51
CA ALA A 11 -14.95 14.40 29.83
C ALA A 11 -15.80 14.91 28.64
N ILE A 12 -16.47 16.06 28.79
CA ILE A 12 -17.28 16.66 27.71
C ILE A 12 -16.41 17.13 26.53
N LEU A 13 -15.22 17.68 26.81
CA LEU A 13 -14.24 18.06 25.77
C LEU A 13 -13.72 16.83 25.00
N LEU A 14 -13.51 15.70 25.66
CA LEU A 14 -13.04 14.47 25.01
C LEU A 14 -14.10 13.84 24.10
N VAL A 15 -15.39 13.89 24.50
CA VAL A 15 -16.49 13.35 23.69
C VAL A 15 -16.75 14.20 22.44
N ALA A 16 -16.60 15.52 22.54
CA ALA A 16 -16.80 16.43 21.40
C ALA A 16 -15.80 16.21 20.25
N ILE A 17 -14.57 15.78 20.55
CA ILE A 17 -13.53 15.51 19.54
C ILE A 17 -13.87 14.25 18.71
N MET A 18 -14.59 13.29 19.30
CA MET A 18 -14.95 12.02 18.63
C MET A 18 -16.13 12.15 17.63
N ALA A 19 -16.83 13.29 17.61
CA ALA A 19 -18.01 13.48 16.75
C ALA A 19 -17.67 14.00 15.33
N ILE A 20 -16.41 14.30 15.01
CA ILE A 20 -16.01 14.88 13.71
C ILE A 20 -15.30 13.82 12.86
N ALA A 21 -16.00 12.76 12.44
CA ALA A 21 -15.48 11.84 11.43
C ALA A 21 -16.55 11.05 10.66
N MET A 22 -17.71 11.64 10.32
CA MET A 22 -18.65 11.00 9.39
C MET A 22 -19.36 12.02 8.52
N LYS A 23 -18.68 12.52 7.49
CA LYS A 23 -19.33 13.07 6.29
C LYS A 23 -18.34 13.17 5.12
N ALA A 24 -18.08 12.00 4.54
CA ALA A 24 -17.84 11.82 3.12
C ALA A 24 -18.13 10.34 2.82
N GLY A 25 -19.30 10.07 2.25
CA GLY A 25 -19.60 8.78 1.66
C GLY A 25 -18.69 8.55 0.46
N VAL A 26 -17.53 7.94 0.70
CA VAL A 26 -16.83 7.14 -0.29
C VAL A 26 -17.05 5.70 0.13
N THR A 27 -18.15 5.10 -0.34
CA THR A 27 -18.28 3.65 -0.36
C THR A 27 -17.33 3.09 -1.41
N SER A 28 -16.02 3.14 -1.15
CA SER A 28 -15.11 2.15 -1.70
C SER A 28 -15.08 1.03 -0.67
N ALA A 29 -16.08 0.14 -0.72
CA ALA A 29 -15.97 -1.12 -0.02
C ALA A 29 -14.72 -1.81 -0.58
N GLY A 30 -13.61 -1.72 0.16
CA GLY A 30 -12.40 -2.43 -0.20
C GLY A 30 -12.67 -3.94 -0.23
N PRO A 31 -11.85 -4.71 -0.96
CA PRO A 31 -11.96 -6.16 -0.96
C PRO A 31 -11.89 -6.70 0.48
N SER A 32 -12.73 -7.69 0.80
CA SER A 32 -12.76 -8.30 2.14
C SER A 32 -11.41 -8.97 2.46
N PRO A 33 -11.05 -9.18 3.76
CA PRO A 33 -9.79 -9.84 4.10
C PRO A 33 -9.60 -11.21 3.47
N LYS A 34 -10.68 -11.99 3.31
CA LYS A 34 -10.65 -13.30 2.63
C LYS A 34 -10.40 -13.17 1.12
N GLU A 35 -11.00 -12.15 0.50
CA GLU A 35 -10.82 -11.87 -0.92
C GLU A 35 -9.39 -11.44 -1.25
N VAL A 36 -8.80 -10.57 -0.42
CA VAL A 36 -7.41 -10.11 -0.57
C VAL A 36 -6.40 -11.27 -0.52
N LEU A 37 -6.74 -12.39 0.11
CA LEU A 37 -5.86 -13.56 0.21
C LEU A 37 -6.05 -14.57 -0.92
N SER A 38 -7.09 -14.43 -1.74
CA SER A 38 -7.41 -15.38 -2.80
C SER A 38 -6.44 -15.30 -4.00
N ASP A 39 -6.27 -16.41 -4.71
CA ASP A 39 -5.49 -16.44 -5.95
C ASP A 39 -6.15 -15.62 -7.07
N SER A 40 -7.49 -15.58 -7.12
CA SER A 40 -8.24 -14.74 -8.06
C SER A 40 -7.93 -13.24 -7.87
N TYR A 41 -7.84 -12.79 -6.62
CA TYR A 41 -7.45 -11.41 -6.32
C TYR A 41 -6.02 -11.12 -6.74
N TYR A 42 -5.09 -12.05 -6.52
CA TYR A 42 -3.70 -11.92 -6.98
C TYR A 42 -3.60 -11.80 -8.50
N GLU A 43 -4.33 -12.63 -9.25
CA GLU A 43 -4.36 -12.53 -10.72
C GLU A 43 -4.96 -11.21 -11.20
N THR A 44 -6.00 -10.73 -10.52
CA THR A 44 -6.57 -9.39 -10.76
C THR A 44 -5.54 -8.29 -10.52
N CYS A 45 -4.71 -8.41 -9.47
CA CYS A 45 -3.66 -7.44 -9.20
C CYS A 45 -2.53 -7.49 -10.24
N LYS A 46 -2.14 -8.70 -10.67
CA LYS A 46 -1.17 -8.88 -11.76
C LYS A 46 -1.63 -8.22 -13.05
N SER A 47 -2.90 -8.34 -13.41
CA SER A 47 -3.42 -7.77 -14.66
C SER A 47 -3.35 -6.24 -14.69
N LYS A 48 -3.56 -5.57 -13.53
CA LYS A 48 -3.46 -4.10 -13.41
C LYS A 48 -2.06 -3.56 -13.69
N VAL A 49 -1.02 -4.31 -13.33
CA VAL A 49 0.39 -3.94 -13.59
C VAL A 49 0.82 -4.41 -14.99
N GLY A 50 0.40 -5.61 -15.38
CA GLY A 50 0.79 -6.27 -16.62
C GLY A 50 2.16 -6.96 -16.51
N LYS A 51 2.37 -7.99 -17.34
CA LYS A 51 3.56 -8.86 -17.29
C LYS A 51 4.88 -8.09 -17.39
N ALA A 52 5.01 -7.21 -18.38
CA ALA A 52 6.26 -6.48 -18.63
C ALA A 52 6.66 -5.61 -17.44
N CYS A 53 5.73 -4.78 -16.93
CA CYS A 53 6.00 -3.95 -15.76
C CYS A 53 6.24 -4.77 -14.49
N GLY A 54 5.51 -5.88 -14.32
CA GLY A 54 5.73 -6.79 -13.20
C GLY A 54 7.15 -7.36 -13.19
N ILE A 55 7.66 -7.80 -14.35
CA ILE A 55 9.04 -8.28 -14.50
C ILE A 55 10.03 -7.16 -14.16
N THR A 56 9.87 -5.96 -14.74
CA THR A 56 10.77 -4.83 -14.46
C THR A 56 10.83 -4.47 -12.98
N ILE A 57 9.66 -4.39 -12.31
CA ILE A 57 9.58 -4.05 -10.88
C ILE A 57 10.27 -5.12 -10.03
N VAL A 58 9.99 -6.41 -10.28
CA VAL A 58 10.64 -7.51 -9.55
C VAL A 58 12.15 -7.53 -9.81
N SER A 59 12.57 -7.32 -11.05
CA SER A 59 13.98 -7.25 -11.43
C SER A 59 14.71 -6.11 -10.72
N GLU A 60 14.11 -4.93 -10.65
CA GLU A 60 14.66 -3.81 -9.89
C GLU A 60 14.71 -4.10 -8.38
N MET A 61 13.65 -4.69 -7.83
CA MET A 61 13.55 -5.04 -6.40
C MET A 61 14.65 -6.01 -5.97
N PHE A 62 14.88 -7.09 -6.71
CA PHE A 62 15.79 -8.15 -6.27
C PHE A 62 17.20 -7.98 -6.84
N PHE A 63 17.34 -7.55 -8.10
CA PHE A 63 18.61 -7.60 -8.83
C PHE A 63 19.19 -6.23 -9.19
N ARG A 64 18.39 -5.15 -9.14
CA ARG A 64 18.80 -3.78 -9.55
C ARG A 64 19.35 -3.69 -10.99
N ASN A 65 18.99 -4.63 -11.85
CA ASN A 65 19.42 -4.69 -13.25
C ASN A 65 18.41 -4.03 -14.22
N ALA A 66 17.34 -3.46 -13.69
CA ALA A 66 16.32 -2.75 -14.44
C ALA A 66 15.86 -1.53 -13.64
N THR A 67 15.28 -0.55 -14.34
CA THR A 67 14.69 0.65 -13.75
C THR A 67 13.23 0.76 -14.15
N THR A 68 12.34 0.86 -13.17
CA THR A 68 10.90 1.06 -13.38
C THR A 68 10.66 2.45 -13.98
N ASP A 69 10.19 2.48 -15.22
CA ASP A 69 9.91 3.72 -15.96
C ASP A 69 8.60 4.40 -15.51
N ALA A 70 8.33 5.60 -16.07
CA ALA A 70 7.13 6.36 -15.74
C ALA A 70 5.82 5.65 -16.10
N SER A 71 5.80 4.83 -17.16
CA SER A 71 4.61 4.08 -17.58
C SER A 71 4.27 2.98 -16.58
N CYS A 72 5.27 2.20 -16.18
CA CYS A 72 5.14 1.18 -15.15
C CYS A 72 4.87 1.78 -13.77
N CYS A 73 5.48 2.92 -13.45
CA CYS A 73 5.14 3.67 -12.24
C CYS A 73 3.65 4.05 -12.20
N ARG A 74 3.07 4.56 -13.30
CA ARG A 74 1.63 4.86 -13.33
C ARG A 74 0.79 3.62 -13.07
N LYS A 75 1.06 2.49 -13.73
CA LYS A 75 0.33 1.24 -13.51
C LYS A 75 0.46 0.74 -12.06
N MET A 76 1.67 0.79 -11.51
CA MET A 76 1.95 0.40 -10.13
C MET A 76 1.22 1.29 -9.10
N LEU A 77 1.12 2.60 -9.36
CA LEU A 77 0.38 3.51 -8.49
C LEU A 77 -1.14 3.35 -8.64
N THR A 78 -1.63 3.08 -9.85
CA THR A 78 -3.06 2.90 -10.14
C THR A 78 -3.60 1.56 -9.62
N MET A 79 -2.79 0.50 -9.52
CA MET A 79 -3.28 -0.79 -9.01
C MET A 79 -3.79 -0.73 -7.55
N GLY A 80 -3.30 0.23 -6.76
CA GLY A 80 -3.69 0.47 -5.38
C GLY A 80 -2.86 -0.30 -4.34
N LYS A 81 -2.91 0.18 -3.10
CA LYS A 81 -2.10 -0.32 -1.98
C LYS A 81 -2.32 -1.80 -1.67
N ASN A 82 -3.58 -2.26 -1.72
CA ASN A 82 -3.93 -3.65 -1.41
C ASN A 82 -3.35 -4.62 -2.45
N CYS A 83 -3.40 -4.27 -3.74
CA CYS A 83 -2.76 -5.08 -4.78
C CYS A 83 -1.25 -5.13 -4.62
N HIS A 84 -0.62 -3.99 -4.33
CA HIS A 84 0.81 -3.94 -4.08
C HIS A 84 1.21 -4.84 -2.89
N ALA A 85 0.48 -4.76 -1.77
CA ALA A 85 0.74 -5.56 -0.59
C ALA A 85 0.51 -7.07 -0.82
N ASN A 86 -0.58 -7.45 -1.50
CA ASN A 86 -0.87 -8.84 -1.85
C ASN A 86 0.24 -9.43 -2.75
N MET A 87 0.62 -8.70 -3.80
CA MET A 87 1.66 -9.17 -4.72
C MET A 87 3.02 -9.30 -4.04
N LEU A 88 3.42 -8.32 -3.22
CA LEU A 88 4.65 -8.42 -2.42
C LEU A 88 4.61 -9.60 -1.46
N GLY A 89 3.48 -9.78 -0.77
CA GLY A 89 3.30 -10.88 0.18
C GLY A 89 3.51 -12.24 -0.47
N LYS A 90 3.02 -12.45 -1.70
CA LYS A 90 3.26 -13.69 -2.43
C LYS A 90 4.72 -13.83 -2.88
N ILE A 91 5.29 -12.83 -3.56
CA ILE A 91 6.65 -12.92 -4.12
C ILE A 91 7.71 -13.11 -3.03
N LEU A 92 7.58 -12.39 -1.91
CA LEU A 92 8.55 -12.42 -0.81
C LEU A 92 8.54 -13.73 0.00
N ASN A 93 7.58 -14.62 -0.26
CA ASN A 93 7.50 -15.93 0.39
C ASN A 93 7.91 -17.08 -0.54
N VAL A 94 8.23 -16.80 -1.81
CA VAL A 94 8.70 -17.78 -2.79
C VAL A 94 10.22 -17.87 -2.76
N SER A 95 10.78 -19.08 -2.80
CA SER A 95 12.23 -19.26 -2.97
C SER A 95 12.65 -18.98 -4.42
N PRO A 96 13.81 -18.35 -4.67
CA PRO A 96 14.84 -17.92 -3.71
C PRO A 96 14.60 -16.53 -3.09
N PHE A 97 13.53 -15.83 -3.47
CA PHE A 97 13.27 -14.44 -3.06
C PHE A 97 13.09 -14.25 -1.55
N LYS A 98 12.64 -15.27 -0.84
CA LYS A 98 12.47 -15.27 0.62
C LYS A 98 13.73 -14.89 1.38
N GLU A 99 14.91 -15.28 0.90
CA GLU A 99 16.20 -15.04 1.58
C GLU A 99 16.54 -13.54 1.62
N ASN A 100 16.13 -12.79 0.60
CA ASN A 100 16.41 -11.36 0.47
C ASN A 100 15.20 -10.48 0.78
N LYS A 101 14.22 -11.01 1.53
CA LYS A 101 12.92 -10.36 1.77
C LYS A 101 13.03 -8.94 2.32
N ALA A 102 13.88 -8.72 3.32
CA ALA A 102 14.03 -7.40 3.96
C ALA A 102 14.56 -6.35 2.97
N LEU A 103 15.61 -6.70 2.21
CA LEU A 103 16.21 -5.83 1.21
C LEU A 103 15.25 -5.55 0.05
N ALA A 104 14.57 -6.58 -0.45
CA ALA A 104 13.57 -6.43 -1.51
C ALA A 104 12.38 -5.56 -1.08
N LEU A 105 11.93 -5.69 0.17
CA LEU A 105 10.88 -4.83 0.74
C LEU A 105 11.34 -3.38 0.86
N GLN A 106 12.57 -3.12 1.32
CA GLN A 106 13.15 -1.79 1.36
C GLN A 106 13.19 -1.16 -0.05
N ARG A 107 13.64 -1.92 -1.04
CA ARG A 107 13.72 -1.46 -2.44
C ARG A 107 12.35 -1.23 -3.05
N SER A 108 11.36 -2.08 -2.79
CA SER A 108 9.97 -1.85 -3.20
C SER A 108 9.43 -0.51 -2.68
N ARG A 109 9.70 -0.17 -1.41
CA ARG A 109 9.31 1.14 -0.85
C ARG A 109 10.00 2.30 -1.57
N ALA A 110 11.29 2.15 -1.88
CA ALA A 110 12.04 3.16 -2.64
C ALA A 110 11.48 3.36 -4.06
N ILE A 111 11.15 2.27 -4.76
CA ILE A 111 10.50 2.32 -6.08
C ILE A 111 9.15 3.02 -5.97
N LEU A 112 8.32 2.68 -4.98
CA LEU A 112 7.03 3.32 -4.74
C LEU A 112 7.16 4.82 -4.48
N ALA A 113 8.11 5.23 -3.63
CA ALA A 113 8.38 6.64 -3.35
C ALA A 113 8.83 7.40 -4.61
N ARG A 114 9.75 6.83 -5.39
CA ARG A 114 10.21 7.41 -6.66
C ARG A 114 9.08 7.50 -7.68
N CYS A 115 8.23 6.48 -7.78
CA CYS A 115 7.08 6.51 -8.67
C CYS A 115 6.07 7.60 -8.25
N SER A 116 5.84 7.79 -6.95
CA SER A 116 4.96 8.84 -6.44
C SER A 116 5.47 10.25 -6.79
N SER A 117 6.78 10.49 -6.81
CA SER A 117 7.34 11.80 -7.20
C SER A 117 7.24 12.10 -8.70
N LEU A 118 6.91 11.11 -9.54
CA LEU A 118 6.69 11.30 -10.98
C LEU A 118 5.25 11.72 -11.33
N LYS A 119 4.32 11.68 -10.36
CA LYS A 119 2.97 12.22 -10.54
C LYS A 119 3.06 13.75 -10.61
N LYS A 120 3.14 14.29 -11.83
CA LYS A 120 2.81 15.69 -12.13
C LYS A 120 1.32 15.83 -12.35
#